data_AF-Q8UV15-F1
#
_entry.id   AF-Q8UV15-F1
#
_cell.length_a   1.000
_cell.length_b   1.000
_cell.length_c   1.000
_cell.angle_alpha   90.00
_cell.angle_beta   90.00
_cell.angle_gamma   90.00
#
_symmetry.space_group_name_H-M   'P 1'
#
loop_
_entity.id
_entity.type
_entity.pdbx_description
1 polymer ?
#
loop_
_entity_poly.entity_id
_entity_poly.type
_entity_poly.pdbx_seq_one_letter_code
_entity_poly.pdbx_strand_id
1 'polypeptide(L)'
;FYEEGKPFTCLDGSKTIPFDQVNDDYCDCQDASDEPGTAGCPNGNFHCTNAGFRPVFIPSSRVNDGICDCCDTTDECNSGAICQNTCKELGRKEKESLLLIAEITKEGFQVIQHLIQEAMRAVDDRKAKLEEIRFNKGDLETRVEALRTLKETAEQPEREAKERHLKAWE
;
A
#
# COMPACT_ATOMS: atom_id res chain seq x y z
N PHE A 1 7.13 32.23 6.66
CA PHE A 1 6.68 32.14 8.07
C PHE A 1 7.67 32.89 8.94
N TYR A 2 8.94 32.47 8.97
CA TYR A 2 10.03 33.28 9.53
C TYR A 2 10.46 34.35 8.52
N GLU A 3 10.15 35.62 8.78
CA GLU A 3 10.60 36.78 8.00
C GLU A 3 11.36 37.74 8.91
N GLU A 4 12.66 37.91 8.67
CA GLU A 4 13.51 38.81 9.47
C GLU A 4 12.97 40.25 9.44
N GLY A 5 12.93 40.89 10.62
CA GLY A 5 12.50 42.29 10.78
C GLY A 5 10.99 42.50 10.81
N LYS A 6 10.18 41.42 10.76
CA LYS A 6 8.73 41.47 11.01
C LYS A 6 8.39 40.69 12.28
N PRO A 7 7.33 41.08 13.01
CA PRO A 7 6.85 40.26 14.10
C PRO A 7 6.38 38.90 13.57
N PHE A 8 6.58 37.88 14.40
CA PHE A 8 6.25 36.51 14.14
C PHE A 8 4.88 36.18 14.74
N THR A 9 4.02 35.51 13.99
CA THR A 9 2.73 35.02 14.52
C THR A 9 2.85 33.53 14.73
N CYS A 10 2.46 32.99 15.89
CA CYS A 10 2.46 31.55 16.14
C CYS A 10 1.68 30.80 15.02
N LEU A 11 2.07 29.58 14.68
CA LEU A 11 1.44 28.83 13.57
C LEU A 11 -0.04 28.53 13.81
N ASP A 12 -0.44 28.38 15.08
CA ASP A 12 -1.82 28.24 15.53
C ASP A 12 -2.63 29.55 15.49
N GLY A 13 -1.98 30.68 15.20
CA GLY A 13 -2.60 32.01 15.15
C GLY A 13 -2.96 32.59 16.52
N SER A 14 -2.50 31.99 17.62
CA SER A 14 -2.87 32.39 18.98
C SER A 14 -2.30 33.75 19.41
N LYS A 15 -1.06 34.05 19.00
CA LYS A 15 -0.32 35.24 19.43
C LYS A 15 0.64 35.71 18.34
N THR A 16 0.96 37.01 18.36
CA THR A 16 2.04 37.61 17.57
C THR A 16 3.09 38.15 18.53
N ILE A 17 4.34 37.72 18.33
CA ILE A 17 5.51 38.06 19.13
C ILE A 17 6.55 38.81 18.29
N PRO A 18 7.42 39.61 18.92
CA PRO A 18 8.64 40.12 18.28
C PRO A 18 9.53 38.98 17.74
N PHE A 19 10.25 39.20 16.64
CA PHE A 19 11.09 38.15 16.02
C PHE A 19 12.28 37.74 16.88
N ASP A 20 12.71 38.60 17.81
CA ASP A 20 13.74 38.31 18.81
C ASP A 20 13.29 37.30 19.88
N GLN A 21 11.99 37.00 19.96
CA GLN A 21 11.42 35.92 20.79
C GLN A 21 11.30 34.60 20.02
N VAL A 22 11.98 34.47 18.87
CA VAL A 22 12.03 33.21 18.11
C VAL A 22 13.39 32.57 18.35
N ASN A 23 13.40 31.36 18.89
CA ASN A 23 14.60 30.64 19.36
C ASN A 23 15.33 31.39 20.47
N ASP A 24 14.59 31.98 21.41
CA ASP A 24 15.17 32.71 22.55
C ASP A 24 15.27 31.85 23.83
N ASP A 25 14.98 30.55 23.71
CA ASP A 25 14.94 29.54 24.78
C ASP A 25 13.80 29.76 25.79
N TYR A 26 12.76 30.51 25.39
CA TYR A 26 11.53 30.72 26.16
C TYR A 26 10.29 30.35 25.33
N CYS A 27 9.32 29.67 25.95
CA CYS A 27 8.11 29.25 25.25
C CYS A 27 7.00 30.30 25.32
N ASP A 28 6.84 31.07 24.24
CA ASP A 28 5.83 32.08 24.02
C ASP A 28 4.60 31.59 23.26
N CYS A 29 4.74 30.60 22.38
CA CYS A 29 3.62 30.01 21.61
C CYS A 29 3.12 28.69 22.20
N GLN A 30 1.79 28.52 22.26
CA GLN A 30 1.17 27.30 22.80
C GLN A 30 1.45 26.06 21.93
N ASP A 31 1.65 26.28 20.63
CA ASP A 31 1.98 25.27 19.63
C ASP A 31 3.49 25.02 19.46
N ALA A 32 4.34 25.69 20.27
CA ALA A 32 5.79 25.61 20.23
C ALA A 32 6.43 26.06 18.90
N SER A 33 5.72 26.85 18.09
CA SER A 33 6.21 27.28 16.78
C SER A 33 7.31 28.34 16.83
N ASP A 34 7.47 29.03 17.95
CA ASP A 34 8.50 30.02 18.24
C ASP A 34 9.87 29.41 18.56
N GLU A 35 9.92 28.19 19.09
CA GLU A 35 11.14 27.52 19.53
C GLU A 35 11.51 26.26 18.70
N PRO A 36 11.67 26.34 17.36
CA PRO A 36 12.04 25.18 16.52
C PRO A 36 13.50 24.74 16.67
N GLY A 37 14.37 25.59 17.23
CA GLY A 37 15.82 25.44 17.29
C GLY A 37 16.40 25.29 18.70
N THR A 38 15.55 25.30 19.72
CA THR A 38 15.94 25.28 21.15
C THR A 38 15.12 24.24 21.93
N ALA A 39 15.40 24.14 23.23
CA ALA A 39 14.64 23.30 24.16
C ALA A 39 13.52 24.07 24.89
N GLY A 40 13.24 25.33 24.51
CA GLY A 40 12.37 26.24 25.25
C GLY A 40 10.93 25.73 25.46
N CYS A 41 10.39 24.99 24.49
CA CYS A 41 9.02 24.46 24.55
C CYS A 41 8.93 22.94 24.80
N PRO A 42 8.07 22.48 25.74
CA PRO A 42 7.97 21.07 26.12
C PRO A 42 7.33 20.16 25.06
N ASN A 43 6.50 20.74 24.18
CA ASN A 43 5.84 20.07 23.06
C ASN A 43 6.47 20.41 21.70
N GLY A 44 7.63 21.08 21.70
CA GLY A 44 8.36 21.44 20.50
C GLY A 44 9.03 20.23 19.83
N ASN A 45 9.33 20.38 18.54
CA ASN A 45 10.12 19.42 17.79
C ASN A 45 11.27 20.15 17.08
N PHE A 46 12.47 19.60 17.21
CA PHE A 46 13.66 20.07 16.51
C PHE A 46 13.89 19.26 15.23
N HIS A 47 14.27 19.93 14.15
CA HIS A 47 14.48 19.32 12.85
C HIS A 47 15.97 19.08 12.58
N CYS A 48 16.40 17.81 12.66
CA CYS A 48 17.70 17.37 12.16
C CYS A 48 17.67 17.35 10.63
N THR A 49 18.47 18.18 9.98
CA THR A 49 18.56 18.20 8.51
C THR A 49 19.20 16.91 7.98
N ASN A 50 20.15 16.36 8.74
CA ASN A 50 20.85 15.11 8.46
C ASN A 50 21.39 15.04 7.02
N ALA A 51 22.09 16.09 6.58
CA ALA A 51 22.56 16.20 5.20
C ALA A 51 23.37 14.95 4.78
N GLY A 52 22.91 14.28 3.73
CA GLY A 52 23.49 13.00 3.27
C GLY A 52 22.82 11.74 3.85
N PHE A 53 21.81 11.90 4.69
CA PHE A 53 20.90 10.86 5.20
C PHE A 53 19.45 11.38 5.18
N ARG A 54 18.53 10.71 5.88
CA ARG A 54 17.13 11.13 6.01
C ARG A 54 16.95 12.14 7.15
N PRO A 55 16.17 13.23 6.94
CA PRO A 55 15.84 14.18 8.00
C PRO A 55 14.99 13.51 9.07
N VAL A 56 15.15 13.95 10.31
CA VAL A 56 14.44 13.42 11.47
C VAL A 56 13.99 14.57 12.36
N PHE A 57 12.82 14.44 12.96
CA PHE A 57 12.36 15.32 14.03
C PHE A 57 12.62 14.64 15.38
N ILE A 58 13.23 15.38 16.30
CA ILE A 58 13.43 14.95 17.68
C ILE A 58 12.66 15.88 18.62
N PRO A 59 12.27 15.42 19.82
CA PRO A 59 11.66 16.29 20.82
C PRO A 59 12.59 17.44 21.19
N SER A 60 12.07 18.66 21.36
CA SER A 60 12.87 19.83 21.78
C SER A 60 13.64 19.60 23.08
N SER A 61 13.15 18.71 23.96
CA SER A 61 13.85 18.33 25.20
C SER A 61 15.22 17.68 24.99
N ARG A 62 15.54 17.27 23.76
CA ARG A 62 16.82 16.65 23.37
C ARG A 62 17.78 17.62 22.69
N VAL A 63 17.41 18.90 22.62
CA VAL A 63 18.29 19.93 22.09
C VAL A 63 19.21 20.38 23.22
N ASN A 64 20.52 20.26 23.02
CA ASN A 64 21.55 20.59 23.99
C ASN A 64 21.46 19.83 25.33
N ASP A 65 21.01 18.57 25.31
CA ASP A 65 20.87 17.74 26.52
C ASP A 65 22.15 16.94 26.88
N GLY A 66 23.18 17.04 26.03
CA GLY A 66 24.45 16.34 26.14
C GLY A 66 24.51 15.01 25.38
N ILE A 67 23.43 14.62 24.68
CA ILE A 67 23.30 13.37 23.94
C ILE A 67 23.19 13.68 22.45
N CYS A 68 24.00 13.00 21.63
CA CYS A 68 23.96 13.17 20.18
C CYS A 68 22.83 12.31 19.57
N ASP A 69 21.64 12.90 19.38
CA ASP A 69 20.48 12.29 18.72
C ASP A 69 20.50 12.49 17.20
N CYS A 70 20.86 13.68 16.70
CA CYS A 70 20.98 13.93 15.27
C CYS A 70 22.30 13.36 14.72
N CYS A 71 22.27 12.70 13.56
CA CYS A 71 23.51 12.20 12.95
C CYS A 71 24.41 13.34 12.44
N ASP A 72 23.85 14.53 12.22
CA ASP A 72 24.57 15.73 11.77
C ASP A 72 25.04 16.60 12.93
N THR A 73 24.76 16.19 14.17
CA THR A 73 25.17 16.86 15.41
C THR A 73 24.59 18.25 15.61
N THR A 74 23.50 18.58 14.93
CA THR A 74 22.89 19.92 14.98
C THR A 74 22.10 20.19 16.25
N ASP A 75 21.68 19.15 16.95
CA ASP A 75 21.02 19.15 18.25
C ASP A 75 21.94 19.62 19.39
N GLU A 76 23.22 19.28 19.33
CA GLU A 76 24.19 19.50 20.41
C GLU A 76 25.17 20.65 20.10
N CYS A 77 24.65 21.81 19.71
CA CYS A 77 25.47 22.95 19.28
C CYS A 77 26.04 23.78 20.45
N ASN A 78 25.44 23.71 21.64
CA ASN A 78 25.77 24.55 22.80
C ASN A 78 25.85 23.77 24.14
N SER A 79 25.80 22.43 24.12
CA SER A 79 25.89 21.59 25.33
C SER A 79 27.32 21.26 25.77
N GLY A 80 28.31 21.48 24.89
CA GLY A 80 29.70 21.04 25.11
C GLY A 80 29.94 19.55 24.86
N ALA A 81 28.94 18.81 24.37
CA ALA A 81 29.09 17.42 23.95
C ALA A 81 30.00 17.30 22.71
N ILE A 82 30.80 16.23 22.63
CA ILE A 82 31.65 15.94 21.47
C ILE A 82 30.92 14.94 20.58
N CYS A 83 30.16 15.48 19.63
CA CYS A 83 29.42 14.68 18.64
C CYS A 83 30.21 14.51 17.34
N GLN A 84 29.97 13.41 16.63
CA GLN A 84 30.58 13.13 15.32
C GLN A 84 29.50 13.02 14.25
N ASN A 85 29.73 13.67 13.11
CA ASN A 85 28.79 13.57 11.99
C ASN A 85 28.90 12.18 11.33
N THR A 86 27.84 11.39 11.41
CA THR A 86 27.77 10.03 10.86
C THR A 86 26.78 9.89 9.69
N CYS A 87 26.13 10.97 9.27
CA CYS A 87 25.06 10.92 8.27
C CYS A 87 25.52 10.31 6.94
N LYS A 88 26.72 10.66 6.47
CA LYS A 88 27.23 10.17 5.18
C LYS A 88 27.39 8.65 5.16
N GLU A 89 27.88 8.06 6.24
CA GLU A 89 28.05 6.61 6.37
C GLU A 89 26.71 5.90 6.50
N LEU A 90 25.79 6.46 7.29
CA LEU A 90 24.42 5.95 7.42
C LEU A 90 23.67 5.97 6.08
N GLY A 91 23.71 7.09 5.37
CA GLY A 91 23.08 7.23 4.06
C GLY A 91 23.68 6.33 2.99
N ARG A 92 25.01 6.09 3.02
CA ARG A 92 25.64 5.10 2.15
C ARG A 92 25.08 3.69 2.39
N LYS A 93 25.03 3.26 3.66
CA LYS A 93 24.52 1.93 4.02
C LYS A 93 23.05 1.76 3.67
N GLU A 94 22.20 2.76 3.96
CA GLU A 94 20.78 2.72 3.61
C GLU A 94 20.59 2.62 2.09
N LYS A 95 21.34 3.41 1.31
CA LYS A 95 21.31 3.36 -0.16
C LYS A 95 21.72 1.98 -0.68
N GLU A 96 22.79 1.38 -0.17
CA GLU A 96 23.21 0.04 -0.55
C GLU A 96 22.10 -1.00 -0.27
N SER A 97 21.44 -0.91 0.89
CA SER A 97 20.34 -1.82 1.24
C SER A 97 19.10 -1.64 0.35
N LEU A 98 18.75 -0.40 0.01
CA LEU A 98 17.60 -0.09 -0.85
C LEU A 98 17.83 -0.56 -2.28
N LEU A 99 19.05 -0.45 -2.80
CA LEU A 99 19.41 -0.96 -4.12
C LEU A 99 19.26 -2.48 -4.20
N LEU A 100 19.67 -3.21 -3.15
CA LEU A 100 19.50 -4.65 -3.07
C LEU A 100 18.01 -5.04 -3.09
N ILE A 101 17.20 -4.38 -2.25
CA ILE A 101 15.75 -4.65 -2.19
C ILE A 101 15.08 -4.30 -3.52
N ALA A 102 15.50 -3.21 -4.18
CA ALA A 102 14.96 -2.80 -5.47
C ALA A 102 15.19 -3.85 -6.57
N GLU A 103 16.39 -4.45 -6.64
CA GLU A 103 16.66 -5.50 -7.63
C GLU A 103 15.85 -6.76 -7.35
N ILE A 104 15.80 -7.23 -6.10
CA ILE A 104 14.98 -8.39 -5.70
C ILE A 104 13.50 -8.15 -6.02
N THR A 105 13.00 -6.94 -5.73
CA THR A 105 11.60 -6.57 -5.99
C THR A 105 11.31 -6.55 -7.49
N LYS A 106 12.25 -6.05 -8.29
CA LYS A 106 12.15 -6.01 -9.76
C LYS A 106 12.11 -7.42 -10.36
N GLU A 107 13.00 -8.32 -9.92
CA GLU A 107 12.98 -9.72 -10.33
C GLU A 107 11.65 -10.40 -9.94
N GLY A 108 11.22 -10.22 -8.68
CA GLY A 108 9.94 -10.75 -8.20
C GLY A 108 8.74 -10.21 -9.00
N PHE A 109 8.76 -8.93 -9.36
CA PHE A 109 7.72 -8.31 -10.17
C PHE A 109 7.62 -8.93 -11.58
N GLN A 110 8.75 -9.21 -12.23
CA GLN A 110 8.75 -9.87 -13.55
C GLN A 110 8.10 -11.25 -13.51
N VAL A 111 8.39 -12.03 -12.48
CA VAL A 111 7.77 -13.36 -12.28
C VAL A 111 6.27 -13.22 -12.06
N ILE A 112 5.84 -12.28 -11.21
CA ILE A 112 4.41 -12.02 -10.97
C ILE A 112 3.71 -11.63 -12.29
N GLN A 113 4.31 -10.77 -13.10
CA GLN A 113 3.74 -10.40 -14.40
C GLN A 113 3.55 -11.61 -15.31
N HIS A 114 4.53 -12.51 -15.39
CA HIS A 114 4.41 -13.75 -16.17
C HIS A 114 3.26 -14.62 -15.66
N LEU A 115 3.19 -14.84 -14.35
CA LEU A 115 2.14 -15.65 -13.72
C LEU A 115 0.74 -15.06 -13.94
N ILE A 116 0.59 -13.74 -13.89
CA ILE A 116 -0.68 -13.06 -14.20
C ILE A 116 -1.06 -13.34 -15.66
N GLN A 117 -0.12 -13.23 -16.59
CA GLN A 117 -0.40 -13.46 -18.01
C GLN A 117 -0.81 -14.92 -18.27
N GLU A 118 -0.13 -15.88 -17.66
CA GLU A 118 -0.49 -17.30 -17.76
C GLU A 118 -1.86 -17.60 -17.14
N ALA A 119 -2.14 -17.03 -15.96
CA ALA A 119 -3.42 -17.18 -15.29
C ALA A 119 -4.57 -16.62 -16.15
N MET A 120 -4.37 -15.46 -16.78
CA MET A 120 -5.35 -14.87 -17.70
C MET A 120 -5.63 -15.79 -18.89
N ARG A 121 -4.57 -16.29 -19.56
CA ARG A 121 -4.73 -17.25 -20.67
C ARG A 121 -5.47 -18.51 -20.24
N ALA A 122 -5.11 -19.08 -19.09
CA ALA A 122 -5.76 -20.28 -18.56
C ALA A 122 -7.24 -20.04 -18.20
N VAL A 123 -7.61 -18.83 -17.78
CA VAL A 123 -9.02 -18.45 -17.56
C VAL A 123 -9.76 -18.37 -18.90
N ASP A 124 -9.17 -17.75 -19.91
CA ASP A 124 -9.79 -17.61 -21.23
C ASP A 124 -9.97 -18.98 -21.92
N ASP A 125 -8.97 -19.86 -21.85
CA ASP A 125 -9.05 -21.23 -22.36
C ASP A 125 -10.16 -22.04 -21.67
N ARG A 126 -10.29 -21.92 -20.35
CA ARG A 126 -11.35 -22.59 -19.58
C ARG A 126 -12.73 -22.05 -19.93
N LYS A 127 -12.87 -20.74 -20.15
CA LYS A 127 -14.13 -20.12 -20.61
C LYS A 127 -14.51 -20.64 -22.00
N ALA A 128 -13.57 -20.69 -22.94
CA ALA A 128 -13.83 -21.21 -24.28
C ALA A 128 -14.31 -22.66 -24.25
N LYS A 129 -13.63 -23.54 -23.49
CA LYS A 129 -14.04 -24.94 -23.31
C LYS A 129 -15.41 -25.07 -22.65
N LEU A 130 -15.72 -24.19 -21.68
CA LEU A 130 -17.02 -24.20 -21.01
C LEU A 130 -18.15 -23.88 -22.00
N GLU A 131 -17.95 -22.88 -22.87
CA GLU A 131 -18.93 -22.52 -23.89
C GLU A 131 -19.09 -23.63 -24.95
N GLU A 132 -18.00 -24.28 -25.37
CA GLU A 132 -18.06 -25.44 -26.27
C GLU A 132 -18.86 -26.60 -25.64
N ILE A 133 -18.59 -26.95 -24.38
CA ILE A 133 -19.32 -28.01 -23.67
C ILE A 133 -20.79 -27.63 -23.50
N ARG A 134 -21.10 -26.37 -23.19
CA ARG A 134 -22.49 -25.88 -23.09
C ARG A 134 -23.24 -26.03 -24.41
N PHE A 135 -22.59 -25.64 -25.51
CA PHE A 135 -23.16 -25.79 -26.84
C PHE A 135 -23.41 -27.26 -27.20
N ASN A 136 -22.40 -28.12 -27.02
CA ASN A 136 -22.50 -29.55 -27.31
C ASN A 136 -23.57 -30.23 -26.44
N LYS A 137 -23.68 -29.84 -25.17
CA LYS A 137 -24.74 -30.32 -24.28
C LYS A 137 -26.12 -29.96 -24.84
N GLY A 138 -26.32 -28.72 -25.28
CA GLY A 138 -27.60 -28.29 -25.87
C GLY A 138 -27.96 -29.03 -27.16
N ASP A 139 -26.98 -29.27 -28.06
CA ASP A 139 -27.18 -30.09 -29.27
C ASP A 139 -27.61 -31.52 -28.92
N LEU A 140 -26.90 -32.15 -27.98
CA LEU A 140 -27.20 -33.50 -27.53
C LEU A 140 -28.56 -33.60 -26.84
N GLU A 141 -28.92 -32.63 -25.99
CA GLU A 141 -30.24 -32.58 -25.35
C GLU A 141 -31.36 -32.49 -26.39
N THR A 142 -31.18 -31.65 -27.42
CA THR A 142 -32.14 -31.52 -28.53
C THR A 142 -32.27 -32.83 -29.31
N ARG A 143 -31.16 -33.50 -29.60
CA ARG A 143 -31.15 -34.81 -30.29
C ARG A 143 -31.79 -35.92 -29.47
N VAL A 144 -31.51 -35.95 -28.16
CA VAL A 144 -32.12 -36.92 -27.25
C VAL A 144 -33.64 -36.74 -27.23
N GLU A 145 -34.12 -35.50 -27.17
CA GLU A 145 -35.56 -35.22 -27.18
C GLU A 145 -36.22 -35.60 -28.51
N ALA A 146 -35.57 -35.31 -29.64
CA ALA A 146 -36.05 -35.74 -30.96
C ALA A 146 -36.09 -37.28 -31.09
N LEU A 147 -35.09 -37.99 -30.57
CA LEU A 147 -35.08 -39.46 -30.59
C LEU A 147 -36.10 -40.07 -29.63
N ARG A 148 -36.37 -39.44 -28.48
CA ARG A 148 -37.41 -39.88 -27.54
C ARG A 148 -38.79 -39.78 -28.18
N THR A 149 -39.13 -38.65 -28.79
CA THR A 149 -40.41 -38.45 -29.47
C THR A 149 -40.60 -39.41 -30.65
N LEU A 150 -39.55 -39.66 -31.44
CA LEU A 150 -39.55 -40.68 -32.50
C LEU A 150 -39.76 -42.10 -31.94
N LYS A 151 -39.12 -42.43 -30.81
CA LYS A 151 -39.27 -43.73 -30.16
C LYS A 151 -40.71 -43.93 -29.67
N GLU A 152 -41.26 -42.96 -28.95
CA GLU A 152 -42.63 -43.04 -28.41
C GLU A 152 -43.68 -43.22 -29.51
N THR A 153 -43.56 -42.46 -30.61
CA THR A 153 -44.46 -42.58 -31.75
C THR A 153 -44.34 -43.92 -32.47
N ALA A 154 -43.13 -44.51 -32.53
CA ALA A 154 -42.91 -45.83 -33.12
C ALA A 154 -43.39 -46.99 -32.22
N GLU A 155 -43.24 -46.89 -30.90
CA GLU A 155 -43.69 -47.91 -29.94
C GLU A 155 -45.20 -47.90 -29.69
N GLN A 156 -45.86 -46.75 -29.90
CA GLN A 156 -47.30 -46.58 -29.68
C GLN A 156 -48.18 -47.63 -30.40
N PRO A 157 -48.05 -47.88 -31.72
CA PRO A 157 -48.87 -48.89 -32.40
C PRO A 157 -48.60 -50.32 -31.91
N GLU A 158 -47.35 -50.66 -31.60
CA GLU A 158 -47.01 -51.97 -31.04
C GLU A 158 -47.63 -52.15 -29.65
N ARG A 159 -47.57 -51.11 -28.81
CA ARG A 159 -48.15 -51.09 -27.47
C ARG A 159 -49.67 -51.21 -27.52
N GLU A 160 -50.34 -50.46 -28.39
CA GLU A 160 -51.80 -50.57 -28.62
C GLU A 160 -52.20 -51.95 -29.16
N ALA A 161 -51.37 -52.57 -30.01
CA ALA A 161 -51.60 -53.93 -30.49
C ALA A 161 -51.46 -54.97 -29.37
N LYS A 162 -50.40 -54.87 -28.54
CA LYS A 162 -50.20 -55.74 -27.36
C LYS A 162 -51.34 -55.60 -26.35
N GLU A 163 -51.79 -54.38 -26.08
CA GLU A 163 -52.88 -54.13 -25.12
C GLU A 163 -54.22 -54.70 -25.62
N ARG A 164 -54.53 -54.55 -26.91
CA ARG A 164 -55.69 -55.19 -27.54
C ARG A 164 -55.61 -56.71 -27.46
N HIS A 165 -54.45 -57.29 -27.72
CA HIS A 165 -54.24 -58.73 -27.63
C HIS A 165 -54.41 -59.25 -26.19
N LEU A 166 -53.87 -58.56 -25.19
CA LEU A 166 -54.02 -58.91 -23.77
C LEU A 166 -55.49 -58.87 -23.33
N LYS A 167 -56.24 -57.82 -23.67
CA LYS A 167 -57.68 -57.71 -23.35
C LYS A 167 -58.55 -58.77 -24.03
N ALA A 168 -58.09 -59.35 -25.14
CA ALA A 168 -58.80 -60.44 -25.82
C ALA A 168 -58.54 -61.82 -25.20
N TRP A 169 -57.57 -61.93 -24.28
CA TRP A 169 -57.19 -63.15 -23.57
C TRP A 169 -57.73 -63.22 -22.12
N GLU A 170 -58.24 -62.11 -21.58
CA GLU A 170 -59.04 -62.05 -20.33
C GLU A 170 -60.53 -62.31 -20.60
#